data_AF-A0A5A7NH65-F1
#
_entry.id   AF-A0A5A7NH65-F1
#
_cell.length_a   1.000
_cell.length_b   1.000
_cell.length_c   1.000
_cell.angle_alpha   90.00
_cell.angle_beta   90.00
_cell.angle_gamma   90.00
#
_symmetry.space_group_name_H-M   'P 1'
#
loop_
_entity.id
_entity.type
_entity.pdbx_description
1 polymer ?
#
loop_
_entity_poly.entity_id
_entity_poly.type
_entity_poly.pdbx_seq_one_letter_code
_entity_poly.pdbx_strand_id
1 'polypeptide(L)'
;MDLIMNHEITDSEGNNRTASETVMENLRILAIDTRTNNAPSEDGTAPSPQVGSTATLEVTPKIAEKITVVTSIGSLTLSLRSLAADSEDGTLASFAPNDAVKSHTWDADVSHLLPTVDPNKDKNMVHLSRGEEISVLTFPKESGQ
;
A
#
# COMPACT_ATOMS: atom_id res chain seq x y z
N MET A 1 -7.47 -10.92 -1.57
CA MET A 1 -6.20 -10.45 -0.99
C MET A 1 -6.07 -9.00 -1.37
N ASP A 2 -5.50 -8.19 -0.50
CA ASP A 2 -5.31 -6.77 -0.79
C ASP A 2 -3.81 -6.47 -0.87
N LEU A 3 -3.45 -5.53 -1.74
CA LEU A 3 -2.08 -5.10 -1.95
C LEU A 3 -1.91 -3.74 -1.28
N ILE A 4 -1.01 -3.65 -0.31
CA ILE A 4 -0.72 -2.43 0.42
C ILE A 4 0.65 -1.91 -0.03
N MET A 5 0.70 -0.67 -0.49
CA MET A 5 1.93 0.05 -0.76
C MET A 5 2.33 0.85 0.48
N ASN A 6 3.60 0.78 0.84
CA ASN A 6 4.22 1.72 1.77
C ASN A 6 5.27 2.53 1.01
N HIS A 7 5.22 3.86 1.12
CA HIS A 7 6.16 4.75 0.44
C HIS A 7 6.56 5.94 1.32
N GLU A 8 7.62 6.62 0.92
CA GLU A 8 8.07 7.86 1.53
C GLU A 8 7.61 9.06 0.70
N ILE A 9 7.09 10.09 1.36
CA ILE A 9 6.63 11.34 0.77
C ILE A 9 7.34 12.48 1.48
N THR A 10 7.91 13.41 0.72
CA THR A 10 8.36 14.69 1.28
C THR A 10 7.17 15.65 1.35
N ASP A 11 6.82 16.10 2.57
CA ASP A 11 5.74 17.08 2.76
C ASP A 11 6.15 18.50 2.33
N SER A 12 5.21 19.45 2.37
CA SER A 12 5.45 20.85 1.97
C SER A 12 6.50 21.57 2.83
N GLU A 13 6.73 21.07 4.05
CA GLU A 13 7.72 21.59 4.99
C GLU A 13 9.09 20.93 4.79
N GLY A 14 9.21 20.00 3.85
CA GLY A 14 10.45 19.28 3.55
C GLY A 14 10.73 18.11 4.48
N ASN A 15 9.78 17.71 5.32
CA ASN A 15 9.94 16.55 6.18
C ASN A 15 9.69 15.27 5.38
N ASN A 16 10.50 14.24 5.63
CA ASN A 16 10.24 12.92 5.08
C ASN A 16 9.15 12.23 5.91
N ARG A 17 8.06 11.85 5.28
CA ARG A 17 6.89 11.19 5.86
C ARG A 17 6.73 9.81 5.27
N THR A 18 6.18 8.91 6.04
CA THR A 18 5.77 7.60 5.54
C THR A 18 4.26 7.54 5.44
N ALA A 19 3.76 7.00 4.32
CA ALA A 19 2.36 6.69 4.14
C ALA A 19 2.17 5.28 3.61
N SER A 20 1.07 4.66 4.01
CA SER A 20 0.60 3.39 3.48
C SER A 20 -0.74 3.56 2.78
N GLU A 21 -0.90 2.93 1.63
CA GLU A 21 -2.12 2.93 0.82
C GLU A 21 -2.51 1.49 0.46
N THR A 22 -3.78 1.14 0.62
CA THR A 22 -4.31 -0.03 -0.09
C THR A 22 -4.44 0.37 -1.55
N VAL A 23 -3.65 -0.24 -2.44
CA VAL A 23 -3.58 0.16 -3.87
C VAL A 23 -4.41 -0.75 -4.77
N MET A 24 -4.68 -1.98 -4.33
CA MET A 24 -5.51 -2.97 -5.03
C MET A 24 -6.24 -3.82 -4.00
N GLU A 25 -7.49 -4.13 -4.29
CA GLU A 25 -8.31 -5.01 -3.45
C GLU A 25 -8.76 -6.24 -4.24
N ASN A 26 -9.18 -7.27 -3.51
CA ASN A 26 -9.84 -8.45 -4.08
C ASN A 26 -8.98 -9.21 -5.10
N LEU A 27 -7.65 -9.17 -4.96
CA LEU A 27 -6.74 -9.95 -5.77
C LEU A 27 -6.82 -11.43 -5.41
N ARG A 28 -6.72 -12.29 -6.44
CA ARG A 28 -6.68 -13.74 -6.31
C ARG A 28 -5.26 -14.25 -6.48
N ILE A 29 -4.86 -15.19 -5.62
CA ILE A 29 -3.58 -15.91 -5.70
C ILE A 29 -3.77 -17.18 -6.52
N LEU A 30 -2.86 -17.43 -7.45
CA LEU A 30 -2.75 -18.67 -8.23
C LEU A 30 -1.76 -19.65 -7.61
N ALA A 31 -0.64 -19.14 -7.09
CA ALA A 31 0.41 -19.95 -6.51
C ALA A 31 1.18 -19.17 -5.44
N ILE A 32 1.75 -19.89 -4.48
CA ILE A 32 2.73 -19.39 -3.51
C ILE A 32 3.94 -20.30 -3.65
N ASP A 33 5.14 -19.72 -3.78
CA ASP A 33 6.38 -20.46 -3.73
C ASP A 33 6.55 -20.98 -2.30
N THR A 34 6.32 -22.26 -2.04
CA THR A 34 6.59 -22.89 -0.75
C THR A 34 7.75 -23.84 -0.92
N ARG A 35 8.90 -23.54 -0.29
CA ARG A 35 10.05 -24.44 -0.27
C ARG A 35 9.84 -25.50 0.79
N THR A 36 9.36 -26.65 0.37
CA THR A 36 9.37 -27.86 1.21
C THR A 36 10.77 -28.44 1.14
N ASN A 37 11.58 -28.25 2.18
CA ASN A 37 12.82 -29.02 2.31
C ASN A 37 12.42 -30.47 2.63
N ASN A 38 12.41 -31.38 1.66
CA ASN A 38 12.06 -32.78 1.92
C ASN A 38 13.19 -33.60 2.56
N ALA A 39 14.33 -32.99 2.89
CA ALA A 39 15.40 -33.68 3.61
C ALA A 39 14.99 -33.87 5.08
N PRO A 40 14.99 -35.10 5.62
CA PRO A 40 14.89 -35.31 7.07
C PRO A 40 16.03 -34.56 7.75
N SER A 41 15.74 -33.81 8.81
CA SER A 41 16.78 -33.32 9.71
C SER A 41 17.52 -34.53 10.32
N GLU A 42 18.82 -34.40 10.65
CA GLU A 42 19.63 -35.50 11.24
C GLU A 42 19.01 -36.10 12.52
N ASP A 43 18.13 -35.34 13.16
CA ASP A 43 17.37 -35.60 14.38
C ASP A 43 15.99 -36.25 14.14
N GLY A 44 15.61 -36.56 12.89
CA GLY A 44 14.35 -37.25 12.58
C GLY A 44 13.09 -36.39 12.69
N THR A 45 13.25 -35.09 12.92
CA THR A 45 12.16 -34.10 12.95
C THR A 45 11.62 -33.88 11.53
N ALA A 46 10.29 -33.91 11.38
CA ALA A 46 9.63 -33.62 10.11
C ALA A 46 10.07 -32.22 9.62
N PRO A 47 10.44 -32.07 8.34
CA PRO A 47 10.88 -30.78 7.85
C PRO A 47 9.75 -29.75 7.94
N SER A 48 10.06 -28.61 8.56
CA SER A 48 9.16 -27.47 8.59
C SER A 48 9.08 -26.85 7.20
N PRO A 49 7.89 -26.66 6.61
CA PRO A 49 7.75 -25.94 5.34
C PRO A 49 8.30 -24.52 5.50
N GLN A 50 9.35 -24.18 4.73
CA GLN A 50 9.73 -22.78 4.58
C GLN A 50 8.79 -22.17 3.55
N VAL A 51 7.83 -21.38 4.02
CA VAL A 51 6.99 -20.57 3.13
C VAL A 51 7.93 -19.66 2.35
N GLY A 52 8.02 -19.85 1.04
CA GLY A 52 8.83 -18.99 0.19
C GLY A 52 8.15 -17.63 0.03
N SER A 53 8.97 -16.63 -0.32
CA SER A 53 8.59 -15.21 -0.24
C SER A 53 7.80 -14.70 -1.44
N THR A 54 7.41 -15.56 -2.39
CA THR A 54 6.85 -15.14 -3.69
C THR A 54 5.45 -15.70 -3.91
N ALA A 55 4.53 -14.88 -4.42
CA ALA A 55 3.19 -15.30 -4.84
C ALA A 55 2.93 -14.92 -6.31
N THR A 56 2.12 -15.72 -7.01
CA THR A 56 1.62 -15.43 -8.35
C THR A 56 0.15 -15.02 -8.27
N LEU A 57 -0.22 -13.90 -8.88
CA LEU A 57 -1.56 -13.31 -8.79
C LEU A 57 -2.31 -13.44 -10.12
N GLU A 58 -3.62 -13.69 -10.06
CA GLU A 58 -4.55 -13.61 -11.19
C GLU A 58 -5.00 -12.15 -11.34
N VAL A 59 -4.52 -11.46 -12.38
CA VAL A 59 -4.80 -10.04 -12.63
C VAL A 59 -5.01 -9.77 -14.11
N THR A 60 -5.70 -8.67 -14.43
CA THR A 60 -5.80 -8.17 -15.81
C THR A 60 -4.48 -7.49 -16.23
N PRO A 61 -4.19 -7.35 -17.53
CA PRO A 61 -3.00 -6.62 -18.00
C PRO A 61 -2.91 -5.20 -17.43
N LYS A 62 -4.05 -4.49 -17.33
CA LYS A 62 -4.06 -3.12 -16.81
C LYS A 62 -3.69 -3.05 -15.33
N ILE A 63 -4.07 -4.06 -14.55
CA ILE A 63 -3.72 -4.15 -13.14
C ILE A 63 -2.24 -4.50 -12.98
N ALA A 64 -1.70 -5.40 -13.82
CA ALA A 64 -0.27 -5.71 -13.82
C ALA A 64 0.61 -4.48 -14.12
N GLU A 65 0.19 -3.63 -15.06
CA GLU A 65 0.85 -2.33 -15.32
C GLU A 65 0.85 -1.44 -14.07
N LYS A 66 -0.30 -1.29 -13.42
CA LYS A 66 -0.42 -0.48 -12.19
C LYS A 66 0.46 -1.03 -11.07
N ILE A 67 0.46 -2.34 -10.83
CA ILE A 67 1.32 -2.99 -9.83
C ILE A 67 2.80 -2.68 -10.12
N THR A 68 3.21 -2.74 -11.39
CA THR A 68 4.58 -2.41 -11.82
C THR A 68 4.95 -0.97 -11.47
N VAL A 69 4.06 -0.01 -11.76
CA VAL A 69 4.26 1.40 -11.42
C VAL A 69 4.34 1.59 -9.90
N VAL A 70 3.40 1.04 -9.15
CA VAL A 70 3.36 1.16 -7.68
C VAL A 70 4.61 0.56 -7.03
N THR A 71 5.09 -0.59 -7.53
CA THR A 71 6.34 -1.22 -7.06
C THR A 71 7.56 -0.32 -7.27
N SER A 72 7.56 0.54 -8.29
CA SER A 72 8.64 1.51 -8.50
C SER A 72 8.60 2.72 -7.56
N ILE A 73 7.44 2.96 -6.93
CA ILE A 73 7.20 4.08 -6.00
C ILE A 73 7.54 3.65 -4.56
N GLY A 74 7.19 2.44 -4.17
CA GLY A 74 7.32 1.98 -2.78
C GLY A 74 7.36 0.47 -2.62
N SER A 75 7.41 0.02 -1.37
CA SER A 75 7.38 -1.40 -1.04
C SER A 75 5.95 -1.92 -0.97
N LEU A 76 5.74 -3.15 -1.43
CA LEU A 76 4.44 -3.80 -1.42
C LEU A 76 4.37 -4.88 -0.36
N THR A 77 3.23 -4.95 0.33
CA THR A 77 2.88 -6.02 1.27
C THR A 77 1.51 -6.59 0.91
N LEU A 78 1.32 -7.90 1.11
CA LEU A 78 0.05 -8.57 0.92
C LEU A 78 -0.72 -8.65 2.24
N SER A 79 -1.99 -8.25 2.21
CA SER A 79 -2.92 -8.43 3.32
C SER A 79 -3.92 -9.54 3.00
N LEU A 80 -4.07 -10.48 3.94
CA LEU A 80 -5.01 -11.59 3.81
C LEU A 80 -6.39 -11.17 4.34
N ARG A 81 -7.44 -11.33 3.54
CA ARG A 81 -8.82 -11.24 4.02
C ARG A 81 -9.19 -12.57 4.69
N SER A 82 -9.74 -12.49 5.90
CA SER A 82 -10.22 -13.67 6.60
C SER A 82 -11.34 -14.33 5.80
N LEU A 83 -11.18 -15.62 5.50
CA LEU A 83 -12.22 -16.42 4.84
C LEU A 83 -13.45 -16.65 5.74
N ALA A 84 -13.32 -16.43 7.07
CA ALA A 84 -14.37 -16.72 8.04
C ALA A 84 -15.44 -15.62 8.13
N ALA A 85 -15.15 -14.39 7.68
CA ALA A 85 -16.08 -13.26 7.80
C ALA A 85 -17.12 -13.19 6.66
N ASP A 86 -16.85 -13.81 5.52
CA ASP A 86 -17.73 -13.75 4.34
C ASP A 86 -18.85 -14.82 4.34
N SER A 87 -19.03 -15.54 5.45
CA SER A 87 -19.95 -16.70 5.53
C SER A 87 -21.31 -16.42 6.19
N GLU A 88 -21.58 -15.23 6.73
CA GLU A 88 -22.84 -14.98 7.45
C GLU A 88 -24.05 -14.73 6.55
N ASP A 89 -23.87 -14.46 5.24
CA ASP A 89 -24.98 -14.19 4.32
C ASP A 89 -24.94 -14.97 2.98
N GLY A 90 -24.04 -15.95 2.85
CA GLY A 90 -23.99 -16.88 1.69
C GLY A 90 -23.67 -16.24 0.33
N THR A 91 -23.57 -14.91 0.24
CA THR A 91 -23.07 -14.21 -0.93
C THR A 91 -21.55 -14.20 -0.91
N LEU A 92 -20.93 -14.99 -1.80
CA LEU A 92 -19.51 -14.85 -2.10
C LEU A 92 -19.28 -13.40 -2.54
N ALA A 93 -18.52 -12.63 -1.74
CA ALA A 93 -18.10 -11.30 -2.15
C ALA A 93 -17.41 -11.41 -3.52
N SER A 94 -17.73 -10.51 -4.45
CA SER A 94 -17.11 -10.50 -5.77
C SER A 94 -15.59 -10.34 -5.62
N PHE A 95 -14.83 -11.37 -5.96
CA PHE A 95 -13.37 -11.34 -5.99
C PHE A 95 -12.82 -10.71 -7.28
N ALA A 96 -13.60 -9.85 -7.94
CA ALA A 96 -13.12 -9.14 -9.11
C ALA A 96 -12.05 -8.13 -8.66
N PRO A 97 -10.82 -8.21 -9.19
CA PRO A 97 -9.79 -7.22 -8.90
C PRO A 97 -10.30 -5.80 -9.22
N ASN A 98 -10.26 -4.92 -8.23
CA ASN A 98 -10.68 -3.54 -8.38
C ASN A 98 -9.63 -2.57 -7.83
N ASP A 99 -9.67 -1.34 -8.33
CA ASP A 99 -8.93 -0.25 -7.70
C ASP A 99 -9.43 -0.12 -6.26
N ALA A 100 -8.50 -0.06 -5.32
CA ALA A 100 -8.83 0.03 -3.92
C ALA A 100 -9.70 1.26 -3.63
N VAL A 101 -10.62 1.12 -2.67
CA VAL A 101 -11.22 2.30 -2.04
C VAL A 101 -10.09 3.17 -1.52
N LYS A 102 -10.11 4.48 -1.83
CA LYS A 102 -9.08 5.44 -1.41
C LYS A 102 -8.94 5.45 0.11
N SER A 103 -8.06 4.62 0.64
CA SER A 103 -7.74 4.49 2.05
C SER A 103 -6.24 4.57 2.20
N HIS A 104 -5.81 5.46 3.09
CA HIS A 104 -4.41 5.67 3.38
C HIS A 104 -4.22 5.93 4.88
N THR A 105 -3.01 5.70 5.36
CA THR A 105 -2.61 5.98 6.74
C THR A 105 -1.24 6.64 6.72
N TRP A 106 -1.13 7.78 7.38
CA TRP A 106 0.14 8.49 7.56
C TRP A 106 0.85 8.02 8.82
N ASP A 107 2.16 8.19 8.86
CA ASP A 107 2.98 7.95 10.05
C ASP A 107 2.49 8.69 11.30
N ALA A 108 1.95 9.90 11.14
CA ALA A 108 1.40 10.70 12.22
C ALA A 108 0.08 10.16 12.79
N ASP A 109 -0.65 9.32 12.04
CA ASP A 109 -1.86 8.65 12.54
C ASP A 109 -1.52 7.55 13.55
N VAL A 110 -0.30 6.98 13.45
CA VAL A 110 0.17 5.86 14.28
C VAL A 110 1.23 6.24 15.31
N SER A 111 1.94 7.36 15.11
CA SER A 111 3.03 7.81 15.96
C SER A 111 2.69 9.11 16.70
N HIS A 112 2.60 9.04 18.02
CA HIS A 112 2.41 10.22 18.88
C HIS A 112 3.64 11.17 18.92
N LEU A 113 4.77 10.75 18.35
CA LEU A 113 5.99 11.57 18.29
C LEU A 113 6.01 12.50 17.07
N LEU A 114 5.10 12.30 16.12
CA LEU A 114 5.06 13.04 14.87
C LEU A 114 3.90 14.04 14.88
N PRO A 115 4.10 15.25 14.33
CA PRO A 115 3.00 16.18 14.15
C PRO A 115 2.04 15.65 13.08
N THR A 116 0.73 15.83 13.31
CA THR A 116 -0.35 15.42 12.41
C THR A 116 -0.18 15.99 11.02
N VAL A 117 -0.32 15.16 9.99
CA VAL A 117 -0.36 15.60 8.59
C VAL A 117 -1.77 16.13 8.30
N ASP A 118 -1.90 17.44 8.06
CA ASP A 118 -3.18 18.03 7.63
C ASP A 118 -3.22 18.08 6.08
N PRO A 119 -4.01 17.21 5.42
CA PRO A 119 -4.08 17.14 3.96
C PRO A 119 -4.72 18.38 3.31
N ASN A 120 -5.27 19.30 4.10
CA ASN A 120 -5.80 20.58 3.61
C ASN A 120 -4.87 21.77 3.83
N LYS A 121 -3.79 21.61 4.61
CA LYS A 121 -2.88 22.71 4.96
C LYS A 121 -2.22 23.32 3.72
N ASP A 122 -1.87 22.48 2.75
CA ASP A 122 -1.09 22.88 1.57
C ASP A 122 -1.92 23.16 0.32
N LYS A 123 -3.26 23.02 0.37
CA LYS A 123 -4.13 23.26 -0.80
C LYS A 123 -4.02 24.68 -1.36
N ASN A 124 -3.45 25.60 -0.58
CA ASN A 124 -3.27 26.99 -0.93
C ASN A 124 -1.80 27.36 -1.24
N MET A 125 -0.88 26.39 -1.26
CA MET A 125 0.54 26.65 -1.49
C MET A 125 0.92 26.19 -2.89
N VAL A 126 1.46 27.11 -3.70
CA VAL A 126 2.03 26.79 -5.01
C VAL A 126 3.54 26.97 -4.93
N HIS A 127 4.27 25.92 -5.29
CA HIS A 127 5.72 25.96 -5.41
C HIS A 127 6.07 26.43 -6.83
N LEU A 128 6.60 27.65 -6.95
CA LEU A 128 7.10 28.20 -8.21
C LEU A 128 8.62 27.99 -8.27
N SER A 129 9.07 27.10 -9.16
CA SER A 129 10.48 26.96 -9.51
C SER A 129 10.82 27.82 -10.74
N ARG A 130 11.81 28.71 -10.61
CA ARG A 130 12.37 29.50 -11.71
C ARG A 130 13.89 29.38 -11.69
N GLY A 131 14.45 28.57 -12.59
CA GLY A 131 15.88 28.26 -12.58
C GLY A 131 16.24 27.44 -11.34
N GLU A 132 17.23 27.90 -10.57
CA GLU A 132 17.65 27.27 -9.30
C GLU A 132 16.86 27.80 -8.07
N GLU A 133 16.00 28.81 -8.28
CA GLU A 133 15.22 29.43 -7.20
C GLU A 133 13.85 28.76 -7.06
N ILE A 134 13.54 28.25 -5.86
CA ILE A 134 12.22 27.76 -5.47
C ILE A 134 11.58 28.80 -4.57
N SER A 135 10.41 29.31 -4.99
CA SER A 135 9.61 30.26 -4.23
C SER A 135 8.25 29.66 -3.90
N VAL A 136 7.83 29.77 -2.64
CA VAL A 136 6.55 29.24 -2.16
C VAL A 136 5.56 30.39 -2.06
N LEU A 137 4.51 30.35 -2.87
CA LEU A 137 3.44 31.36 -2.85
C LEU A 137 2.22 30.79 -2.13
N THR A 138 1.88 31.37 -0.98
CA THR A 138 0.66 31.04 -0.25
C THR A 138 -0.48 31.93 -0.73
N PHE A 139 -1.53 31.32 -1.26
CA PHE A 139 -2.76 32.02 -1.60
C PHE A 139 -3.67 32.10 -0.37
N PRO A 140 -4.20 33.28 -0.03
CA PRO A 140 -5.25 33.35 0.98
C PRO A 140 -6.46 32.55 0.50
N LYS A 141 -7.05 31.73 1.39
CA LYS A 141 -8.34 31.09 1.13
C LYS A 141 -9.34 32.22 0.91
N GLU A 142 -9.97 32.32 -0.26
CA GLU A 142 -11.08 33.26 -0.44
C GLU A 142 -12.14 32.97 0.61
N SER A 143 -12.36 33.93 1.52
CA SER A 143 -13.47 33.94 2.44
C SER A 143 -14.74 34.28 1.65
N GLY A 144 -15.29 33.28 0.96
CA GLY A 144 -16.55 33.35 0.23
C GLY A 144 -17.63 32.53 0.92
N GLN A 145 -18.57 33.24 1.58
CA GLN A 145 -19.96 32.93 1.96
C GLN A 145 -20.41 31.48 2.18
#